data_AF-A0A7S2JHD7-F1
#
_entry.id   AF-A0A7S2JHD7-F1
#
_cell.length_a   1.000
_cell.length_b   1.000
_cell.length_c   1.000
_cell.angle_alpha   90.00
_cell.angle_beta   90.00
_cell.angle_gamma   90.00
#
_symmetry.space_group_name_H-M   'P 1'
#
loop_
_entity.id
_entity.type
_entity.pdbx_description
1 polymer ?
#
loop_
_entity_poly.entity_id
_entity_poly.type
_entity_poly.pdbx_seq_one_letter_code
_entity_poly.pdbx_strand_id
1 'polypeptide(L)'
;KGVGASAFGLPQISFIFILLTMLSLQSLPLMPLLIEERGFMKHETSERLYTEGAHILTTFFVTVPLSLTGAICQTLIIYAFSELAGQFLPTVLGWTLLLFFFFDAIFSSVAAAAADGQQAQTLATPFLVVFMLFNGSIVTRATAPAYLRWVFEISPTN
;
A
#
# COMPACT_ATOMS: atom_id res chain seq x y z
N LYS A 1 -29.31 -21.57 -9.27
CA LYS A 1 -29.42 -22.14 -7.91
C LYS A 1 -28.07 -22.76 -7.54
N GLY A 2 -27.15 -21.95 -7.03
CA GLY A 2 -25.85 -22.38 -6.51
C GLY A 2 -25.82 -22.19 -5.00
N VAL A 3 -25.26 -23.17 -4.30
CA VAL A 3 -25.17 -23.21 -2.83
C VAL A 3 -24.22 -22.12 -2.37
N GLY A 4 -24.79 -20.98 -1.97
CA GLY A 4 -24.07 -19.74 -1.64
C GLY A 4 -24.94 -18.48 -1.66
N ALA A 5 -26.19 -18.58 -2.14
CA ALA A 5 -27.13 -17.47 -2.26
C ALA A 5 -27.54 -16.76 -0.93
N SER A 6 -27.05 -17.23 0.23
CA SER A 6 -27.37 -16.69 1.55
C SER A 6 -26.14 -16.55 2.48
N ALA A 7 -24.93 -16.48 1.90
CA ALA A 7 -23.72 -16.03 2.60
C ALA A 7 -23.24 -14.68 2.03
N PHE A 8 -24.17 -13.74 1.84
CA PHE A 8 -23.81 -12.34 1.53
C PHE A 8 -23.07 -11.76 2.75
N GLY A 9 -21.77 -11.49 2.59
CA GLY A 9 -20.94 -10.88 3.63
C GLY A 9 -19.56 -11.54 3.77
N LEU A 10 -19.49 -12.82 4.14
CA LEU A 10 -18.20 -13.45 4.50
C LEU A 10 -17.19 -13.55 3.34
N PRO A 11 -17.56 -14.06 2.14
CA PRO A 11 -16.62 -14.15 1.02
C PRO A 11 -16.20 -12.76 0.53
N GLN A 12 -17.12 -11.81 0.52
CA GLN A 12 -16.90 -10.43 0.07
C GLN A 12 -15.95 -9.67 1.01
N ILE A 13 -16.07 -9.87 2.32
CA ILE A 13 -15.12 -9.33 3.31
C ILE A 13 -13.72 -9.89 3.08
N SER A 14 -13.59 -11.19 2.80
CA SER A 14 -12.30 -11.81 2.48
C SER A 14 -11.67 -11.22 1.20
N PHE A 15 -12.47 -10.91 0.18
CA PHE A 15 -11.97 -10.25 -1.04
C PHE A 15 -11.45 -8.83 -0.77
N ILE A 16 -12.19 -8.05 0.02
CA ILE A 16 -11.74 -6.71 0.42
C ILE A 16 -10.45 -6.80 1.25
N PHE A 17 -10.38 -7.75 2.19
CA PHE A 17 -9.18 -7.97 2.99
C PHE A 17 -7.96 -8.36 2.12
N ILE A 18 -8.14 -9.27 1.15
CA ILE A 18 -7.07 -9.67 0.22
C ILE A 18 -6.63 -8.48 -0.65
N LEU A 19 -7.58 -7.69 -1.14
CA LEU A 19 -7.31 -6.48 -1.93
C LEU A 19 -6.42 -5.49 -1.14
N LEU A 20 -6.81 -5.19 0.10
CA LEU A 20 -6.06 -4.29 0.98
C LEU A 20 -4.67 -4.84 1.33
N THR A 21 -4.60 -6.15 1.54
CA THR A 21 -3.34 -6.84 1.87
C THR A 21 -2.37 -6.78 0.70
N MET A 22 -2.85 -7.06 -0.51
CA MET A 22 -2.00 -7.09 -1.70
C MET A 22 -1.54 -5.68 -2.12
N LEU A 23 -2.39 -4.66 -1.97
CA LEU A 23 -2.02 -3.27 -2.25
C LEU A 23 -0.98 -2.74 -1.28
N SER A 24 -1.13 -3.02 0.02
CA SER A 24 -0.16 -2.57 1.04
C SER A 24 1.20 -3.25 0.89
N LEU A 25 1.26 -4.48 0.39
CA LEU A 25 2.52 -5.18 0.13
C LEU A 25 3.22 -4.74 -1.16
N GLN A 26 2.50 -4.15 -2.12
CA GLN A 26 3.04 -3.81 -3.44
C GLN A 26 4.23 -2.83 -3.37
N SER A 27 4.24 -1.95 -2.38
CA SER A 27 5.27 -0.93 -2.22
C SER A 27 6.50 -1.38 -1.41
N LEU A 28 6.46 -2.54 -0.74
CA LEU A 28 7.61 -3.10 -0.01
C LEU A 28 8.84 -3.38 -0.91
N PRO A 29 8.71 -4.08 -2.05
CA PRO A 29 9.85 -4.39 -2.91
C PRO A 29 10.44 -3.16 -3.62
N LEU A 30 9.73 -2.02 -3.64
CA LEU A 30 10.24 -0.78 -4.24
C LEU A 30 11.26 -0.06 -3.34
N MET A 31 11.22 -0.27 -2.02
CA MET A 31 12.17 0.35 -1.09
C MET A 31 13.66 0.07 -1.36
N PRO A 32 14.11 -1.19 -1.56
CA PRO A 32 15.52 -1.46 -1.84
C PRO A 32 15.98 -0.84 -3.16
N LEU A 33 15.10 -0.82 -4.18
CA LEU A 33 15.37 -0.19 -5.47
C LEU A 33 15.64 1.31 -5.30
N LEU A 34 14.81 2.02 -4.54
CA LEU A 34 14.98 3.46 -4.27
C LEU A 34 16.30 3.76 -3.54
N ILE A 35 16.76 2.87 -2.65
CA ILE A 35 18.02 3.04 -1.92
C ILE A 35 19.22 2.80 -2.82
N GLU A 36 19.13 1.83 -3.73
CA GLU A 36 20.17 1.59 -4.74
C GLU A 36 20.29 2.77 -5.72
N GLU A 37 19.16 3.27 -6.24
CA GLU A 37 19.11 4.45 -7.11
C GLU A 37 19.73 5.69 -6.44
N ARG A 38 19.51 5.87 -5.13
CA ARG A 38 20.13 6.95 -4.37
C ARG A 38 21.67 6.88 -4.40
N GLY A 39 22.25 5.68 -4.41
CA GLY A 39 23.68 5.48 -4.52
C GLY A 39 24.23 6.01 -5.86
N PHE A 40 23.59 5.60 -6.95
CA PHE A 40 23.93 6.08 -8.30
C PHE A 40 23.74 7.60 -8.43
N MET A 41 22.62 8.12 -7.93
CA MET A 41 22.31 9.55 -8.00
C MET A 41 23.37 10.41 -7.29
N LYS A 42 23.88 9.98 -6.14
CA LYS A 42 24.96 10.70 -5.44
C LYS A 42 26.25 10.73 -6.24
N HIS A 43 26.59 9.65 -6.94
CA HIS A 43 27.76 9.60 -7.82
C HIS A 43 27.60 10.53 -9.03
N GLU A 44 26.48 10.46 -9.74
CA GLU A 44 26.21 11.27 -10.93
C GLU A 44 26.09 12.77 -10.61
N THR A 45 25.54 13.10 -9.43
CA THR A 45 25.49 14.48 -8.91
C THR A 45 26.89 15.00 -8.55
N SER A 46 27.76 14.15 -7.99
CA SER A 46 29.15 14.54 -7.68
C SER A 46 29.97 14.87 -8.94
N GLU A 47 29.65 14.21 -10.05
CA GLU A 47 30.22 14.47 -11.38
C GLU A 47 29.51 15.62 -12.13
N ARG A 48 28.47 16.22 -11.53
CA ARG A 48 27.66 17.32 -12.08
C ARG A 48 26.96 16.99 -13.41
N LEU A 49 26.59 15.73 -13.64
CA LEU A 49 25.82 15.36 -14.83
C LEU A 49 24.41 15.96 -14.81
N TYR A 50 23.77 15.98 -13.63
CA TYR A 50 22.46 16.58 -13.41
C TYR A 50 22.30 17.03 -11.95
N THR A 51 21.21 17.76 -11.65
CA THR A 51 20.87 18.19 -10.29
C THR A 51 19.96 17.17 -9.60
N GLU A 52 20.07 17.01 -8.28
CA GLU A 52 19.23 16.06 -7.52
C GLU A 52 17.73 16.26 -7.78
N GLY A 53 17.29 17.52 -7.94
CA GLY A 53 15.90 17.86 -8.26
C GLY A 53 15.44 17.36 -9.64
N ALA A 54 16.33 17.33 -10.64
CA ALA A 54 16.00 16.79 -11.96
C ALA A 54 15.73 15.28 -11.89
N HIS A 55 16.53 14.54 -11.10
CA HIS A 55 16.34 13.11 -10.89
C HIS A 55 15.04 12.80 -10.15
N ILE A 56 14.75 13.52 -9.05
CA ILE A 56 13.50 13.35 -8.30
C ILE A 56 12.28 13.59 -9.21
N LEU A 57 12.34 14.62 -10.06
CA LEU A 57 11.24 14.96 -10.96
C LEU A 57 11.04 13.89 -12.04
N THR A 58 12.12 13.39 -12.65
CA THR A 58 12.01 12.29 -13.63
C THR A 58 11.48 11.01 -13.01
N THR A 59 11.97 10.65 -11.82
CA THR A 59 11.52 9.44 -11.11
C THR A 59 10.05 9.58 -10.69
N PHE A 60 9.62 10.77 -10.25
CA PHE A 60 8.21 11.03 -9.95
C PHE A 60 7.31 10.84 -11.17
N PHE A 61 7.68 11.40 -12.33
CA PHE A 61 6.88 11.30 -13.56
C PHE A 61 6.86 9.90 -14.18
N VAL A 62 7.83 9.04 -13.87
CA VAL A 62 7.88 7.67 -14.40
C VAL A 62 7.28 6.67 -13.42
N THR A 63 7.74 6.69 -12.17
CA THR A 63 7.39 5.69 -11.16
C THR A 63 5.96 5.86 -10.66
N VAL A 64 5.50 7.09 -10.42
CA VAL A 64 4.14 7.31 -9.89
C VAL A 64 3.06 6.86 -10.88
N PRO A 65 3.09 7.26 -12.18
CA PRO A 65 2.07 6.78 -13.12
C PRO A 65 2.12 5.27 -13.35
N LEU A 66 3.32 4.68 -13.36
CA LEU A 66 3.48 3.24 -13.53
C LEU A 66 2.86 2.47 -12.36
N SER A 67 3.19 2.84 -11.13
CA SER A 67 2.65 2.21 -9.92
C SER A 67 1.14 2.45 -9.79
N LEU A 68 0.67 3.65 -10.11
CA LEU A 68 -0.77 3.99 -10.10
C LEU A 68 -1.56 3.12 -11.09
N THR A 69 -1.02 2.94 -12.30
CA THR A 69 -1.64 2.06 -13.31
C THR A 69 -1.67 0.61 -12.83
N GLY A 70 -0.59 0.15 -12.19
CA GLY A 70 -0.52 -1.16 -11.56
C GLY A 70 -1.60 -1.36 -10.48
N ALA A 71 -1.74 -0.39 -9.57
CA ALA A 71 -2.74 -0.42 -8.50
C ALA A 71 -4.19 -0.38 -9.03
N ILE A 72 -4.47 0.41 -10.07
CA ILE A 72 -5.78 0.44 -10.73
C ILE A 72 -6.08 -0.91 -11.38
N CYS A 73 -5.16 -1.45 -12.18
CA CYS A 73 -5.34 -2.73 -12.85
C CYS A 73 -5.58 -3.85 -11.83
N GLN A 74 -4.78 -3.91 -10.76
CA GLN A 74 -4.95 -4.89 -9.70
C GLN A 74 -6.31 -4.77 -9.00
N THR A 75 -6.71 -3.54 -8.66
CA THR A 75 -8.02 -3.29 -8.04
C THR A 75 -9.16 -3.75 -8.94
N LEU A 76 -9.10 -3.43 -10.25
CA LEU A 76 -10.13 -3.83 -11.21
C LEU A 76 -10.22 -5.35 -11.36
N ILE A 77 -9.09 -6.05 -11.42
CA ILE A 77 -9.05 -7.52 -11.53
C ILE A 77 -9.71 -8.14 -10.29
N ILE A 78 -9.30 -7.75 -9.08
CA ILE A 78 -9.84 -8.31 -7.84
C ILE A 78 -11.33 -7.95 -7.70
N TYR A 79 -11.71 -6.73 -8.07
CA TYR A 79 -13.10 -6.29 -8.06
C TYR A 79 -13.98 -7.14 -9.01
N ALA A 80 -13.48 -7.47 -10.21
CA ALA A 80 -14.20 -8.31 -11.16
C ALA A 80 -14.50 -9.71 -10.61
N PHE A 81 -13.60 -10.28 -9.80
CA PHE A 81 -13.80 -11.57 -9.14
C PHE A 81 -14.67 -11.52 -7.88
N SER A 82 -14.93 -10.33 -7.34
CA SER A 82 -15.64 -10.17 -6.06
C SER A 82 -17.16 -10.28 -6.17
N GLU A 83 -17.71 -10.23 -7.40
CA GLU A 83 -19.16 -10.16 -7.69
C GLU A 83 -19.90 -9.02 -6.96
N LEU A 84 -19.19 -7.97 -6.51
CA LEU A 84 -19.81 -6.78 -5.89
C LEU A 84 -20.63 -5.98 -6.91
N ALA A 85 -21.71 -5.37 -6.43
CA ALA A 85 -22.55 -4.50 -7.25
C ALA A 85 -21.73 -3.31 -7.79
N GLY A 86 -21.73 -3.11 -9.11
CA GLY A 86 -20.93 -2.08 -9.81
C GLY A 86 -21.06 -0.65 -9.30
N GLN A 87 -22.12 -0.35 -8.54
CA GLN A 87 -22.30 0.93 -7.83
C GLN A 87 -21.20 1.24 -6.81
N PHE A 88 -20.53 0.23 -6.24
CA PHE A 88 -19.47 0.40 -5.24
C PHE A 88 -18.07 0.56 -5.85
N LEU A 89 -17.91 0.32 -7.15
CA LEU A 89 -16.64 0.41 -7.86
C LEU A 89 -15.92 1.77 -7.65
N PRO A 90 -16.55 2.94 -7.82
CA PRO A 90 -15.84 4.22 -7.64
C PRO A 90 -15.40 4.44 -6.19
N THR A 91 -16.18 3.98 -5.20
CA THR A 91 -15.83 4.10 -3.78
C THR A 91 -14.66 3.19 -3.44
N VAL A 92 -14.69 1.93 -3.89
CA VAL A 92 -13.60 0.98 -3.66
C VAL A 92 -12.33 1.45 -4.33
N LEU A 93 -12.41 1.91 -5.59
CA LEU A 93 -11.25 2.44 -6.32
C LEU A 93 -10.68 3.69 -5.66
N GLY A 94 -11.52 4.64 -5.24
CA GLY A 94 -11.05 5.84 -4.53
C GLY A 94 -10.34 5.50 -3.23
N TRP A 95 -10.88 4.55 -2.45
CA TRP A 95 -10.28 4.13 -1.20
C TRP A 95 -8.96 3.37 -1.39
N THR A 96 -8.89 2.44 -2.36
CA THR A 96 -7.65 1.71 -2.64
C THR A 96 -6.53 2.62 -3.15
N LEU A 97 -6.86 3.64 -3.93
CA LEU A 97 -5.89 4.63 -4.39
C LEU A 97 -5.35 5.49 -3.23
N LEU A 98 -6.21 5.93 -2.32
CA LEU A 98 -5.77 6.67 -1.12
C LEU A 98 -4.85 5.82 -0.25
N LEU A 99 -5.19 4.54 -0.08
CA LEU A 99 -4.36 3.59 0.65
C LEU A 99 -3.01 3.37 -0.02
N PHE A 100 -2.99 3.22 -1.35
CA PHE A 100 -1.75 3.10 -2.11
C PHE A 100 -0.85 4.32 -1.87
N PHE A 101 -1.37 5.54 -2.00
CA PHE A 101 -0.59 6.76 -1.74
C PHE A 101 -0.08 6.85 -0.29
N PHE A 102 -0.88 6.42 0.69
CA PHE A 102 -0.47 6.42 2.08
C PHE A 102 0.70 5.46 2.34
N PHE A 103 0.60 4.21 1.87
CA PHE A 103 1.66 3.23 2.05
C PHE A 103 2.93 3.61 1.27
N ASP A 104 2.77 4.11 0.04
CA ASP A 104 3.88 4.62 -0.76
C ASP A 104 4.63 5.77 -0.06
N ALA A 105 3.90 6.72 0.53
CA ALA A 105 4.49 7.83 1.28
C ALA A 105 5.21 7.35 2.56
N ILE A 106 4.61 6.43 3.32
CA ILE A 106 5.25 5.87 4.52
C ILE A 106 6.53 5.13 4.14
N PHE A 107 6.49 4.23 3.16
CA PHE A 107 7.66 3.47 2.77
C PHE A 107 8.75 4.34 2.16
N SER A 108 8.39 5.36 1.38
CA SER A 108 9.34 6.36 0.89
C SER A 108 9.99 7.13 2.05
N SER A 109 9.23 7.48 3.10
CA SER A 109 9.80 8.14 4.29
C SER A 109 10.76 7.24 5.08
N VAL A 110 10.43 5.94 5.21
CA VAL A 110 11.30 4.95 5.86
C VAL A 110 12.55 4.71 5.02
N ALA A 111 12.41 4.60 3.70
CA ALA A 111 13.53 4.44 2.78
C ALA A 111 14.47 5.66 2.78
N ALA A 112 13.94 6.87 2.93
CA ALA A 112 14.75 8.09 3.05
C ALA A 112 15.61 8.10 4.33
N ALA A 113 15.07 7.55 5.43
CA ALA A 113 15.74 7.48 6.73
C ALA A 113 16.71 6.29 6.88
N ALA A 114 16.51 5.22 6.10
CA ALA A 114 17.34 4.02 6.17
C ALA A 114 18.68 4.16 5.43
N ALA A 115 19.69 3.43 5.90
CA ALA A 115 21.01 3.38 5.28
C ALA A 115 21.14 2.25 4.23
N ASP A 116 20.38 1.17 4.40
CA ASP A 116 20.43 -0.04 3.59
C ASP A 116 19.00 -0.52 3.26
N GLY A 117 18.81 -1.09 2.06
CA GLY A 117 17.55 -1.67 1.61
C GLY A 117 17.01 -2.79 2.52
N GLN A 118 17.88 -3.62 3.08
CA GLN A 118 17.46 -4.67 4.01
C GLN A 118 17.00 -4.09 5.35
N GLN A 119 17.68 -3.05 5.83
CA GLN A 119 17.31 -2.35 7.06
C GLN A 119 15.96 -1.62 6.90
N ALA A 120 15.74 -0.98 5.74
CA ALA A 120 14.50 -0.29 5.42
C ALA A 120 13.29 -1.23 5.46
N GLN A 121 13.39 -2.40 4.80
CA GLN A 121 12.32 -3.41 4.82
C GLN A 121 12.05 -3.94 6.23
N THR A 122 13.12 -4.19 7.00
CA THR A 122 12.99 -4.67 8.39
C THR A 122 12.26 -3.65 9.27
N LEU A 123 12.51 -2.35 9.06
CA LEU A 123 11.85 -1.26 9.79
C LEU A 123 10.41 -1.03 9.33
N ALA A 124 10.11 -1.17 8.05
CA ALA A 124 8.78 -0.97 7.47
C ALA A 124 7.79 -2.10 7.79
N THR A 125 8.27 -3.34 7.85
CA THR A 125 7.47 -4.55 8.09
C THR A 125 6.57 -4.45 9.34
N PRO A 126 7.06 -4.06 10.54
CA PRO A 126 6.20 -3.98 11.73
C PRO A 126 5.09 -2.94 11.60
N PHE A 127 5.33 -1.81 10.93
CA PHE A 127 4.28 -0.81 10.69
C PHE A 127 3.16 -1.38 9.82
N LEU A 128 3.52 -2.09 8.74
CA LEU A 128 2.56 -2.77 7.87
C LEU A 128 1.77 -3.84 8.65
N VAL A 129 2.43 -4.66 9.47
CA VAL A 129 1.76 -5.70 10.26
C VAL A 129 0.74 -5.11 11.23
N VAL A 130 1.08 -4.01 11.91
CA VAL A 130 0.14 -3.32 12.82
C VAL A 130 -1.08 -2.82 12.04
N PHE A 131 -0.90 -2.11 10.92
CA PHE A 131 -2.02 -1.61 10.13
C PHE A 131 -2.87 -2.71 9.47
N MET A 132 -2.28 -3.86 9.14
CA MET A 132 -3.02 -5.03 8.68
C MET A 132 -3.83 -5.69 9.80
N LEU A 133 -3.28 -5.80 11.01
CA LEU A 133 -3.94 -6.44 12.14
C LEU A 133 -5.17 -5.63 12.60
N PHE A 134 -5.04 -4.30 12.63
CA PHE A 134 -6.08 -3.36 13.05
C PHE A 134 -6.98 -2.85 11.91
N ASN A 135 -7.11 -3.63 10.84
CA ASN A 135 -7.97 -3.33 9.68
C ASN A 135 -9.49 -3.50 9.96
N GLY A 136 -9.89 -4.03 11.12
CA GLY A 136 -11.29 -4.31 11.44
C GLY A 136 -11.78 -5.69 10.99
N SER A 137 -11.06 -6.36 10.07
CA SER A 137 -11.35 -7.73 9.62
C SER A 137 -10.75 -8.81 10.53
N ILE A 138 -9.47 -8.66 10.94
CA ILE A 138 -8.78 -9.62 11.81
C ILE A 138 -9.10 -9.33 13.29
N VAL A 139 -8.86 -8.08 13.71
CA VAL A 139 -9.21 -7.60 15.04
C VAL A 139 -10.33 -6.58 14.90
N THR A 140 -11.43 -6.80 15.62
CA THR A 140 -12.56 -5.86 15.65
C THR A 140 -12.43 -4.92 16.84
N ARG A 141 -13.06 -3.75 16.79
CA ARG A 141 -13.12 -2.82 17.94
C ARG A 141 -13.68 -3.47 19.23
N ALA A 142 -14.52 -4.50 19.06
CA ALA A 142 -15.12 -5.25 20.17
C ALA A 142 -14.11 -6.18 20.87
N THR A 143 -13.19 -6.79 20.12
CA THR A 143 -12.19 -7.73 20.66
C THR A 143 -10.88 -7.06 21.05
N ALA A 144 -10.66 -5.81 20.63
CA ALA A 144 -9.44 -5.08 20.94
C ALA A 144 -9.39 -4.58 22.40
N PRO A 145 -8.23 -4.68 23.07
CA PRO A 145 -8.00 -4.09 24.38
C PRO A 145 -8.25 -2.57 24.36
N ALA A 146 -8.82 -2.02 25.44
CA ALA A 146 -9.23 -0.61 25.49
C ALA A 146 -8.07 0.37 25.21
N TYR A 147 -6.84 0.01 25.59
CA TYR A 147 -5.64 0.82 25.38
C TYR A 147 -5.10 0.82 23.93
N LEU A 148 -5.57 -0.07 23.04
CA LEU A 148 -5.19 -0.11 21.62
C LEU A 148 -6.30 0.35 20.67
N ARG A 149 -7.46 0.77 21.21
CA ARG A 149 -8.60 1.20 20.38
C ARG A 149 -8.30 2.44 19.52
N TRP A 150 -7.35 3.28 19.95
CA TRP A 150 -6.91 4.44 19.19
C TRP A 150 -6.27 4.07 17.85
N VAL A 151 -5.71 2.86 17.71
CA VAL A 151 -5.06 2.42 16.47
C VAL A 151 -6.08 2.31 15.33
N PHE A 152 -7.35 1.97 15.63
CA PHE A 152 -8.42 1.94 14.63
C PHE A 152 -8.81 3.31 14.10
N GLU A 153 -8.54 4.40 14.83
CA GLU A 153 -8.81 5.77 14.35
C GLU A 153 -7.69 6.27 13.43
N ILE A 154 -6.49 5.70 13.54
CA ILE A 154 -5.30 6.09 12.78
C ILE A 154 -5.06 5.15 11.60
N SER A 155 -5.51 3.91 11.68
CA SER A 155 -5.33 2.92 10.62
C SER A 155 -6.09 3.38 9.37
N PRO A 156 -5.40 3.66 8.26
CA PRO A 156 -6.05 4.08 7.02
C PRO A 156 -6.83 2.93 6.37
N THR A 157 -6.59 1.71 6.86
CA THR A 157 -7.15 0.45 6.42
C THR A 157 -8.50 0.14 7.06
N ASN A 158 -9.02 0.93 8.01
CA ASN A 158 -10.36 0.71 8.61
C ASN A 158 -11.50 1.23 7.74
#